data_AF-A0A3B8ZGN7-F1
#
_entry.id   AF-A0A3B8ZGN7-F1
#
_cell.length_a   1.000
_cell.length_b   1.000
_cell.length_c   1.000
_cell.angle_alpha   90.00
_cell.angle_beta   90.00
_cell.angle_gamma   90.00
#
_symmetry.space_group_name_H-M   'P 1'
#
loop_
_entity.id
_entity.type
_entity.pdbx_description
1 polymer ?
#
loop_
_entity_poly.entity_id
_entity_poly.type
_entity_poly.pdbx_seq_one_letter_code
_entity_poly.pdbx_strand_id
1 'polypeptide(L)' 'YEPSNAAPLTKRQVLLGMGMTEKQGGTDVRANTTRAQKVDSQWWQITGHKWFMSAPQSESILVLAQMPEG' A
#
# COMPACT_ATOMS: atom_id res chain seq x y z
N TYR A 1 1.16 -6.28 -21.06
CA TYR A 1 0.12 -6.10 -20.03
C TYR A 1 -0.58 -7.42 -19.80
N GLU A 2 -0.79 -7.83 -18.55
CA GLU A 2 -1.37 -9.12 -18.18
C GLU A 2 -2.46 -8.91 -17.10
N PRO A 3 -3.75 -8.77 -17.47
CA PRO A 3 -4.83 -8.38 -16.53
C PRO A 3 -5.44 -9.55 -15.73
N SER A 4 -4.94 -10.77 -15.91
CA SER A 4 -5.50 -11.95 -15.25
C SER A 4 -5.35 -11.89 -13.72
N ASN A 5 -6.33 -12.47 -13.02
CA ASN A 5 -6.29 -12.67 -11.57
C ASN A 5 -5.45 -13.91 -11.22
N ALA A 6 -4.15 -13.85 -11.53
CA ALA A 6 -3.16 -14.87 -11.22
C ALA A 6 -2.19 -14.37 -10.14
N ALA A 7 -1.52 -15.30 -9.45
CA ALA A 7 -0.54 -14.93 -8.43
C ALA A 7 0.58 -14.06 -9.04
N PRO A 8 1.02 -12.96 -8.39
CA PRO A 8 1.96 -12.01 -9.00
C PRO A 8 3.25 -12.64 -9.52
N LEU A 9 3.81 -13.60 -8.78
CA LEU A 9 5.07 -14.27 -9.13
C LEU A 9 4.96 -15.26 -10.30
N THR A 10 3.74 -15.59 -10.76
CA THR A 10 3.54 -16.44 -11.94
C THR A 10 3.32 -15.63 -13.22
N LYS A 11 3.23 -14.30 -13.12
CA LYS A 11 2.96 -13.40 -14.26
C LYS A 11 4.28 -12.99 -14.90
N ARG A 12 4.24 -12.68 -16.21
CA ARG A 12 5.45 -12.22 -16.93
C ARG A 12 5.84 -10.78 -16.57
N GLN A 13 4.90 -10.03 -16.03
CA GLN A 13 5.05 -8.65 -15.61
C GLN A 13 4.03 -8.33 -14.52
N VAL A 14 4.37 -7.36 -13.68
CA VAL A 14 3.48 -6.84 -12.63
C VAL A 14 3.42 -5.32 -12.72
N LEU A 15 2.32 -4.76 -12.22
CA LEU A 15 2.14 -3.33 -12.03
C LEU A 15 2.10 -3.03 -10.53
N LEU A 16 2.67 -1.89 -10.16
CA LEU A 16 2.65 -1.40 -8.79
C LEU A 16 1.82 -0.11 -8.75
N GLY A 17 0.82 -0.09 -7.87
CA GLY A 17 0.08 1.10 -7.52
C GLY A 17 0.72 1.86 -6.35
N MET A 18 0.17 3.02 -6.04
CA MET A 18 0.59 3.83 -4.89
C MET A 18 -0.62 4.21 -4.03
N GLY A 19 -0.50 3.99 -2.72
CA GLY A 19 -1.48 4.37 -1.70
C GLY A 19 -0.85 5.32 -0.71
N MET A 20 -0.86 6.62 -1.01
CA MET A 20 -0.19 7.64 -0.19
C MET A 20 -1.20 8.50 0.56
N THR A 21 -2.09 9.17 -0.18
CA THR A 21 -3.06 10.16 0.30
C THR A 21 -4.10 9.57 1.25
N GLU A 22 -4.38 10.28 2.32
CA GLU A 22 -5.47 10.00 3.26
C GLU A 22 -6.48 11.16 3.28
N LYS A 23 -7.64 10.94 3.92
CA LYS A 23 -8.74 11.91 3.97
C LYS A 23 -8.30 13.30 4.46
N GLN A 24 -7.37 13.33 5.41
CA GLN A 24 -6.85 14.53 6.05
C GLN A 24 -5.79 15.27 5.20
N GLY A 25 -5.25 14.66 4.14
CA GLY A 25 -4.26 15.30 3.30
C GLY A 25 -3.51 14.36 2.36
N GLY A 26 -3.14 14.88 1.19
CA GLY A 26 -2.23 14.23 0.24
C GLY A 26 -0.84 14.86 0.18
N THR A 27 -0.73 16.15 0.46
CA THR A 27 0.56 16.88 0.50
C THR A 27 1.30 16.58 1.79
N ASP A 28 0.62 16.69 2.94
CA ASP A 28 1.20 16.36 4.24
C ASP A 28 1.04 14.87 4.56
N VAL A 29 1.87 14.05 3.92
CA VAL A 29 1.86 12.58 4.12
C VAL A 29 2.36 12.16 5.50
N ARG A 30 3.03 13.05 6.25
CA ARG A 30 3.45 12.77 7.63
C ARG A 30 2.28 12.79 8.59
N ALA A 31 1.20 13.48 8.24
CA ALA A 31 -0.07 13.43 8.96
C ALA A 31 -0.86 12.13 8.72
N ASN A 32 -0.33 11.16 7.96
CA ASN A 32 -0.97 9.86 7.74
C ASN A 32 -1.23 9.14 9.07
N THR A 33 -2.39 8.49 9.16
CA THR A 33 -2.88 7.76 10.33
C THR A 33 -2.86 6.25 10.15
N THR A 34 -2.66 5.76 8.91
CA THR A 34 -2.42 4.33 8.65
C THR A 34 -1.21 3.86 9.46
N ARG A 35 -1.33 2.74 10.16
CA ARG A 35 -0.28 2.18 11.03
C ARG A 35 0.25 0.87 10.49
N ALA A 36 1.55 0.65 10.66
CA ALA A 36 2.21 -0.64 10.50
C ALA A 36 2.52 -1.24 11.88
N GLN A 37 1.98 -2.44 12.15
CA GLN A 37 2.29 -3.21 13.36
C GLN A 37 3.06 -4.47 12.99
N LYS A 38 4.18 -4.72 13.67
CA LYS A 38 5.03 -5.87 13.38
C LYS A 38 4.30 -7.16 13.77
N VAL A 39 4.19 -8.11 12.83
CA VAL A 39 3.58 -9.44 13.07
C VAL A 39 4.67 -10.49 13.20
N ASP A 40 5.72 -10.39 12.40
CA ASP A 40 6.91 -11.24 12.51
C ASP A 40 8.19 -10.51 12.05
N SER A 41 9.27 -11.27 11.82
CA SER A 41 10.56 -10.70 11.42
C SER A 41 10.55 -9.97 10.07
N GLN A 42 9.63 -10.27 9.16
CA GLN A 42 9.58 -9.75 7.79
C GLN A 42 8.24 -9.09 7.44
N TRP A 43 7.18 -9.37 8.21
CA TRP A 43 5.82 -8.98 7.91
C TRP A 43 5.27 -7.96 8.91
N TRP A 44 4.57 -6.98 8.35
CA TRP A 44 3.86 -5.94 9.07
C TRP A 44 2.39 -5.97 8.68
N GLN A 45 1.51 -5.90 9.67
CA GLN A 45 0.09 -5.70 9.45
C GLN A 45 -0.18 -4.20 9.30
N ILE A 46 -0.83 -3.83 8.20
CA ILE A 46 -1.21 -2.45 7.90
C ILE A 46 -2.68 -2.24 8.23
N THR A 47 -3.02 -1.19 8.98
CA THR A 47 -4.41 -0.84 9.30
C THR A 47 -4.64 0.67 9.17
N GLY A 48 -5.66 1.06 8.40
CA GLY A 48 -5.96 2.45 8.08
C GLY A 48 -6.83 2.60 6.84
N HIS A 49 -6.72 3.73 6.15
CA HIS A 49 -7.39 3.98 4.87
C HIS A 49 -6.46 4.71 3.90
N LYS A 50 -6.71 4.55 2.60
CA LYS A 50 -6.16 5.43 1.55
C LYS A 50 -7.31 6.04 0.76
N TRP A 51 -7.27 7.35 0.60
CA TRP A 51 -8.38 8.13 0.07
C TRP A 51 -8.42 8.14 -1.45
N PHE A 52 -7.23 8.12 -2.08
CA PHE A 52 -7.08 7.91 -3.51
C PHE A 52 -6.15 6.73 -3.74
N MET A 53 -6.64 5.73 -4.47
CA MET A 53 -5.88 4.55 -4.87
C MET A 53 -6.24 4.19 -6.31
N SER A 54 -5.50 4.77 -7.25
CA SER A 54 -5.66 4.50 -8.68
C SER A 54 -5.14 3.11 -9.05
N ALA A 55 -5.65 2.56 -10.15
CA ALA A 55 -5.30 1.22 -10.64
C ALA A 55 -5.37 0.13 -9.54
N PRO A 56 -6.53 -0.05 -8.87
CA PRO A 56 -6.69 -1.01 -7.78
C PRO A 56 -6.45 -2.47 -8.20
N GLN A 57 -6.43 -2.77 -9.50
CA GLN A 57 -6.08 -4.08 -10.05
C GLN A 57 -4.57 -4.39 -10.08
N SER A 58 -3.72 -3.45 -9.67
CA SER A 58 -2.27 -3.66 -9.59
C SER A 58 -1.94 -4.80 -8.62
N GLU A 59 -0.92 -5.59 -8.94
CA GLU A 59 -0.55 -6.78 -8.15
C GLU A 59 -0.05 -6.45 -6.74
N SER A 60 0.46 -5.24 -6.54
CA SER A 60 0.86 -4.73 -5.23
C SER A 60 0.74 -3.21 -5.19
N ILE A 61 0.60 -2.67 -3.99
CA ILE A 61 0.48 -1.24 -3.74
C ILE A 61 1.60 -0.83 -2.79
N LEU A 62 2.38 0.19 -3.18
CA LEU A 62 3.31 0.84 -2.27
C LEU A 62 2.52 1.78 -1.34
N VAL A 63 2.57 1.54 -0.03
CA VAL A 63 1.75 2.24 0.97
C VAL A 63 2.64 2.97 1.96
N LEU A 64 2.28 4.20 2.33
CA LEU A 64 2.87 4.90 3.49
C LEU A 64 2.06 4.60 4.75
N ALA A 65 2.73 4.15 5.81
CA ALA A 65 2.15 3.86 7.12
C ALA A 65 3.14 4.23 8.23
N GLN A 66 2.60 4.66 9.37
CA GLN A 66 3.38 5.05 10.55
C GLN A 66 3.89 3.81 11.27
N MET A 67 5.16 3.83 11.66
CA MET A 67 5.74 2.85 12.58
C MET A 67 5.75 3.43 14.00
N PRO A 68 5.97 2.61 15.06
CA PRO A 68 6.12 3.13 16.43
C PRO A 68 7.16 4.25 16.56
N GLU A 69 8.22 4.19 15.75
CA GLU A 69 9.31 5.16 15.66
C GLU A 69 9.05 6.37 14.74
N GLY A 70 7.91 6.39 14.05
CA GLY A 70 7.57 7.37 13.00
C GLY A 70 7.52 6.71 11.63
#